data_AF-A0A6I1ZBJ6-F1
#
_entry.id   AF-A0A6I1ZBJ6-F1
#
_cell.length_a   1.000
_cell.length_b   1.000
_cell.length_c   1.000
_cell.angle_alpha   90.00
_cell.angle_beta   90.00
_cell.angle_gamma   90.00
#
_symmetry.space_group_name_H-M   'P 1'
#
loop_
_entity.id
_entity.type
_entity.pdbx_description
1 polymer ?
#
loop_
_entity_poly.entity_id
_entity_poly.type
_entity_poly.pdbx_seq_one_letter_code
_entity_poly.pdbx_strand_id
1 'polypeptide(L)'
;MLLLNQNDVMKVLDMAECMEVVEKAFVELASGTAVLPLRINLFTQEGLGLYMPAYLKEMGALACKVVTSYVNNPAKHHLPTIMGKVLLQDPETGDVICIMDGGYLT
;
A
#
# COMPACT_ATOMS: atom_id res chain seq x y z
N MET A 1 12.08 -12.80 2.97
CA MET A 1 11.03 -11.78 3.16
C MET A 1 11.36 -10.86 4.32
N LEU A 2 11.45 -9.56 4.07
CA LEU A 2 11.67 -8.48 5.03
C LEU A 2 10.35 -8.04 5.67
N LEU A 3 10.35 -7.72 6.96
CA LEU A 3 9.19 -7.16 7.66
C LEU A 3 9.55 -5.76 8.18
N LEU A 4 8.78 -4.75 7.80
CA LEU A 4 8.97 -3.37 8.27
C LEU A 4 7.75 -2.93 9.08
N ASN A 5 7.96 -2.65 10.35
CA ASN A 5 6.90 -2.05 11.17
C ASN A 5 6.80 -0.53 10.90
N GLN A 6 5.85 0.14 11.56
CA GLN A 6 5.63 1.57 11.39
C GLN A 6 6.90 2.40 11.66
N ASN A 7 7.65 2.11 12.72
CA ASN A 7 8.87 2.84 13.05
C ASN A 7 9.98 2.61 12.02
N ASP A 8 10.05 1.42 11.43
CA ASP A 8 11.03 1.13 10.37
C ASP A 8 10.70 1.94 9.12
N VAL A 9 9.43 1.98 8.72
CA VAL A 9 8.95 2.78 7.58
C VAL A 9 9.19 4.27 7.82
N MET A 10 8.85 4.79 9.01
CA MET A 10 9.05 6.20 9.35
C MET A 10 10.51 6.65 9.30
N LYS A 11 11.46 5.74 9.55
CA LYS A 11 12.90 6.07 9.54
C LYS A 11 13.50 6.16 8.14
N VAL A 12 12.85 5.58 7.14
CA VAL A 12 13.39 5.45 5.79
C VAL A 12 12.65 6.30 4.75
N LEU A 13 11.50 6.88 5.10
CA LEU A 13 10.76 7.77 4.22
C LEU A 13 11.16 9.23 4.47
N ASP A 14 11.54 9.91 3.39
CA ASP A 14 11.62 11.36 3.32
C ASP A 14 10.46 11.92 2.46
N MET A 15 9.84 13.01 2.91
CA MET A 15 8.66 13.54 2.23
C MET A 15 8.98 14.13 0.84
N ALA A 16 10.16 14.72 0.64
CA ALA A 16 10.55 15.23 -0.67
C ALA A 16 10.76 14.08 -1.66
N GLU A 17 11.45 13.02 -1.23
CA GLU A 17 11.62 11.80 -2.04
C GLU A 17 10.26 11.15 -2.36
N CYS A 18 9.35 11.07 -1.38
CA CYS A 18 7.99 10.56 -1.60
C CYS A 18 7.24 11.35 -2.68
N MET A 19 7.32 12.68 -2.67
CA MET A 19 6.67 13.52 -3.69
C MET A 19 7.23 13.23 -5.09
N GLU A 20 8.55 13.14 -5.24
CA GLU A 20 9.18 12.81 -6.52
C GLU A 20 8.77 11.43 -7.04
N VAL A 21 8.70 10.43 -6.15
CA VAL A 21 8.30 9.06 -6.50
C VAL A 21 6.83 9.01 -6.92
N VAL A 22 5.95 9.73 -6.21
CA VAL A 22 4.53 9.81 -6.56
C VAL A 22 4.32 10.52 -7.90
N GLU A 23 5.05 11.61 -8.16
CA GLU A 23 5.01 12.31 -9.46
C GLU A 23 5.39 11.35 -10.60
N LYS A 24 6.51 10.63 -10.46
CA LYS A 24 6.95 9.63 -11.45
C LYS A 24 5.91 8.54 -11.69
N ALA A 25 5.27 8.04 -10.62
CA ALA A 25 4.22 7.03 -10.74
C ALA A 25 3.00 7.55 -11.51
N PHE A 26 2.61 8.82 -11.32
CA PHE A 26 1.53 9.44 -12.10
C PHE A 26 1.92 9.69 -13.56
N VAL A 27 3.17 10.07 -13.82
CA VAL A 27 3.70 10.17 -15.20
C VAL A 27 3.61 8.81 -15.88
N GLU A 28 4.01 7.73 -15.20
CA GLU A 28 3.94 6.37 -15.73
C GLU A 28 2.49 5.89 -15.96
N LEU A 29 1.57 6.29 -15.07
CA LEU A 29 0.15 6.04 -15.28
C LEU A 29 -0.36 6.75 -16.54
N ALA A 30 0.01 8.02 -16.73
CA ALA A 30 -0.40 8.82 -17.88
C ALA A 30 0.23 8.32 -19.20
N SER A 31 1.43 7.74 -19.17
CA SER A 31 2.08 7.13 -20.33
C SER A 31 1.50 5.76 -20.70
N GLY A 32 0.64 5.18 -19.87
CA GLY A 32 -0.05 3.92 -20.13
C GLY A 32 0.79 2.66 -19.88
N THR A 33 1.94 2.78 -19.19
CA THR A 33 2.80 1.64 -18.86
C THR A 33 2.50 1.06 -17.47
N ALA A 34 1.72 1.75 -16.65
CA ALA A 34 1.21 1.24 -15.38
C ALA A 34 0.03 0.27 -15.55
N VAL A 35 0.06 -0.86 -14.83
CA VAL A 35 -1.08 -1.75 -14.65
C VAL A 35 -1.72 -1.47 -13.28
N LEU A 36 -2.80 -0.69 -13.29
CA LEU A 36 -3.49 -0.25 -12.08
C LEU A 36 -5.00 -0.58 -12.20
N PRO A 37 -5.43 -1.82 -11.90
CA PRO A 37 -6.85 -2.16 -11.92
C PRO A 37 -7.62 -1.37 -10.85
N LEU A 38 -8.94 -1.25 -11.04
CA LEU A 38 -9.81 -0.69 -10.01
C LEU A 38 -9.70 -1.53 -8.73
N ARG A 39 -9.52 -0.85 -7.59
CA ARG A 39 -9.45 -1.50 -6.28
C ARG A 39 -10.68 -2.37 -6.00
N ILE A 40 -10.47 -3.46 -5.28
CA ILE A 40 -11.54 -4.36 -4.84
C ILE A 40 -12.02 -3.91 -3.46
N ASN A 41 -13.33 -3.77 -3.31
CA ASN A 41 -14.00 -3.39 -2.08
C ASN A 41 -14.72 -4.62 -1.50
N LEU A 42 -14.42 -4.99 -0.26
CA LEU A 42 -15.13 -6.03 0.48
C LEU A 42 -15.80 -5.43 1.71
N PHE A 43 -17.12 -5.36 1.69
CA PHE A 43 -17.91 -4.88 2.83
C PHE A 43 -18.13 -6.01 3.84
N THR A 44 -17.99 -5.70 5.11
CA THR A 44 -18.42 -6.52 6.23
C THR A 44 -19.53 -5.79 6.99
N GLN A 45 -20.13 -6.44 8.00
CA GLN A 45 -21.10 -5.75 8.86
C GLN A 45 -20.48 -4.59 9.65
N GLU A 46 -19.18 -4.64 9.92
CA GLU A 46 -18.49 -3.71 10.82
C GLU A 46 -17.58 -2.72 10.08
N GLY A 47 -17.30 -2.94 8.80
CA GLY A 47 -16.36 -2.08 8.05
C GLY A 47 -16.15 -2.48 6.60
N LEU A 48 -15.04 -1.99 6.05
CA LEU A 48 -14.67 -2.11 4.64
C LEU A 48 -13.21 -2.56 4.53
N GLY A 49 -12.96 -3.61 3.76
CA GLY A 49 -11.64 -4.00 3.26
C GLY A 49 -11.41 -3.50 1.84
N LEU A 50 -10.22 -2.99 1.57
CA LEU A 50 -9.78 -2.49 0.27
C LEU A 50 -8.50 -3.20 -0.14
N TYR A 51 -8.48 -3.71 -1.36
CA TYR A 51 -7.31 -4.36 -1.97
C TYR A 51 -6.93 -3.57 -3.20
N MET A 52 -5.72 -3.03 -3.18
CA MET A 52 -5.24 -2.05 -4.16
C MET A 52 -3.93 -2.56 -4.78
N PRO A 53 -3.99 -3.50 -5.74
CA PRO A 53 -2.82 -3.97 -6.47
C PRO A 53 -2.41 -2.96 -7.57
N ALA A 54 -1.10 -2.86 -7.81
CA ALA A 54 -0.53 -2.08 -8.89
C ALA A 54 0.78 -2.71 -9.36
N TYR A 55 1.06 -2.57 -10.66
CA TYR A 55 2.38 -2.82 -11.22
C TYR A 55 2.81 -1.62 -12.06
N LEU A 56 3.87 -0.94 -11.63
CA LEU A 56 4.55 0.12 -12.38
C LEU A 56 5.73 -0.53 -13.11
N LYS A 57 5.62 -0.70 -14.42
CA LYS A 57 6.57 -1.44 -15.26
C LYS A 57 7.92 -0.74 -15.35
N GLU A 58 7.92 0.57 -15.59
CA GLU A 58 9.17 1.34 -15.75
C GLU A 58 9.87 1.53 -14.40
N MET A 59 9.09 1.67 -13.32
CA MET A 59 9.62 1.71 -11.96
C MET A 59 9.91 0.32 -11.36
N GLY A 60 9.53 -0.77 -12.03
CA GLY A 60 9.72 -2.14 -11.56
C GLY A 60 9.02 -2.47 -10.24
N ALA A 61 7.89 -1.80 -9.93
CA ALA A 61 7.23 -1.89 -8.62
C ALA A 61 5.92 -2.70 -8.71
N LEU A 62 5.94 -3.95 -8.26
CA LEU A 62 4.76 -4.81 -8.10
C LEU A 62 4.34 -4.86 -6.63
N ALA A 63 3.20 -4.29 -6.30
CA ALA A 63 2.74 -4.24 -4.91
C ALA A 63 1.22 -4.35 -4.78
N CYS A 64 0.77 -4.76 -3.59
CA CYS A 64 -0.63 -4.72 -3.19
C CYS A 64 -0.77 -4.08 -1.82
N LYS A 65 -1.55 -3.00 -1.74
CA LYS A 65 -1.97 -2.43 -0.46
C LYS A 65 -3.27 -3.08 -0.01
N VAL A 66 -3.25 -3.65 1.19
CA VAL A 66 -4.43 -4.16 1.90
C VAL A 66 -4.72 -3.18 3.02
N VAL A 67 -5.85 -2.47 2.94
CA VAL A 67 -6.24 -1.45 3.91
C VAL A 67 -7.70 -1.63 4.33
N THR A 68 -7.99 -1.41 5.60
CA THR A 68 -9.32 -1.54 6.17
C THR A 68 -9.80 -0.24 6.78
N SER A 69 -11.10 0.01 6.73
CA SER A 69 -11.78 1.11 7.43
C SER A 69 -12.90 0.58 8.32
N TYR A 70 -12.72 0.69 9.63
CA TYR A 70 -13.63 0.20 10.67
C TYR A 70 -13.86 1.32 11.69
N VAL A 71 -14.91 2.13 11.47
CA VAL A 71 -15.17 3.38 12.22
C VAL A 71 -15.35 3.18 13.73
N ASN A 72 -15.78 1.99 14.14
CA ASN A 72 -16.03 1.68 15.55
C ASN A 72 -14.79 1.09 16.27
N ASN A 73 -13.68 0.84 15.57
CA ASN A 73 -12.48 0.26 16.17
C ASN A 73 -11.93 1.04 17.36
N PRO A 74 -11.82 2.39 17.32
CA PRO A 74 -11.28 3.14 18.45
C PRO A 74 -12.10 2.95 19.73
N ALA A 75 -13.43 2.92 19.59
CA ALA A 75 -14.35 2.80 20.72
C ALA A 75 -14.50 1.36 21.23
N LYS A 76 -14.59 0.37 20.33
CA LYS A 76 -14.83 -1.04 20.70
C LYS A 76 -13.56 -1.82 21.03
N HIS A 77 -12.42 -1.47 20.42
CA HIS A 77 -11.22 -2.31 20.40
C HIS A 77 -9.92 -1.56 20.71
N HIS A 78 -9.96 -0.24 20.90
CA HIS A 78 -8.76 0.59 21.07
C HIS A 78 -7.77 0.47 19.89
N LEU A 79 -8.29 0.23 18.68
CA LEU A 79 -7.51 0.15 17.44
C LEU A 79 -7.80 1.36 16.54
N PRO A 80 -6.89 1.74 15.63
CA PRO A 80 -7.15 2.78 14.64
C PRO A 80 -8.34 2.44 13.73
N THR A 81 -9.02 3.47 13.25
CA THR A 81 -10.08 3.35 12.24
C THR A 81 -9.55 2.80 10.92
N ILE A 82 -8.39 3.31 10.48
CA ILE A 82 -7.71 2.87 9.27
C ILE A 82 -6.48 2.06 9.68
N MET A 83 -6.36 0.87 9.14
CA MET A 83 -5.17 0.03 9.29
C MET A 83 -4.82 -0.55 7.93
N GLY A 84 -3.53 -0.63 7.61
CA GLY A 84 -3.10 -1.18 6.33
C GLY A 84 -1.72 -1.83 6.38
N LYS A 85 -1.46 -2.66 5.37
CA LYS A 85 -0.17 -3.27 5.08
C LYS A 85 0.06 -3.22 3.57
N VAL A 86 1.32 -3.05 3.18
CA VAL A 86 1.73 -3.14 1.77
C VAL A 86 2.59 -4.39 1.61
N LEU A 87 2.22 -5.20 0.62
CA LEU A 87 3.00 -6.35 0.18
C LEU A 87 3.76 -5.92 -1.07
N LEU A 88 5.08 -6.00 -1.02
CA LEU A 88 5.96 -5.78 -2.15
C LEU A 88 6.42 -7.13 -2.69
N GLN A 89 6.30 -7.31 -4.00
CA GLN A 89 6.70 -8.53 -4.68
C GLN A 89 7.84 -8.25 -5.65
N ASP A 90 8.69 -9.26 -5.81
CA ASP A 90 9.63 -9.30 -6.91
C ASP A 90 8.85 -9.53 -8.23
N PRO A 91 8.89 -8.59 -9.20
CA PRO A 91 8.15 -8.73 -10.45
C PRO A 91 8.68 -9.86 -11.35
N GLU A 92 9.91 -10.33 -11.16
CA GLU A 92 10.51 -11.41 -11.96
C GLU A 92 10.13 -12.79 -11.43
N THR A 93 10.16 -12.97 -10.11
CA THR A 93 9.94 -14.28 -9.46
C THR A 93 8.54 -14.45 -8.86
N GLY A 94 7.84 -13.34 -8.62
CA GLY A 94 6.55 -13.30 -7.94
C GLY A 94 6.61 -13.44 -6.41
N ASP A 95 7.80 -13.64 -5.84
CA ASP A 95 7.97 -13.81 -4.39
C ASP A 95 7.60 -12.55 -3.62
N VAL A 96 7.02 -12.71 -2.44
CA VAL A 96 6.75 -11.59 -1.52
C VAL A 96 8.05 -11.28 -0.79
N ILE A 97 8.73 -10.25 -1.26
CA ILE A 97 10.03 -9.86 -0.72
C ILE A 97 9.91 -8.97 0.52
N CYS A 98 8.81 -8.23 0.67
CA CYS A 98 8.57 -7.41 1.86
C CYS A 98 7.09 -7.27 2.22
N ILE A 99 6.80 -7.25 3.53
CA ILE A 99 5.53 -6.75 4.08
C ILE A 99 5.84 -5.59 5.01
N MET A 100 5.21 -4.44 4.78
CA MET A 100 5.48 -3.21 5.53
C MET A 100 4.21 -2.55 6.06
N ASP A 101 4.37 -1.70 7.08
CA ASP A 101 3.27 -0.90 7.59
C ASP A 101 2.70 0.02 6.51
N GLY A 102 1.40 -0.14 6.23
CA GLY A 102 0.67 0.68 5.27
C GLY A 102 -0.14 1.80 5.93
N GLY A 103 -0.12 1.88 7.27
CA GLY A 103 -0.83 2.90 8.03
C GLY A 103 -0.13 4.25 7.95
N TYR A 104 1.19 4.28 8.16
CA TYR A 104 1.99 5.50 7.97
C TYR A 104 2.26 5.82 6.48
N LEU A 105 2.36 4.78 5.65
CA LEU A 105 2.65 4.91 4.22
C LEU A 105 1.45 5.44 3.39
N THR A 106 0.25 5.50 3.97
CA THR A 106 -0.97 6.02 3.31
C THR A 106 -1.24 7.45 3.75
#